data_AF-A0A6C1NUL0-F1
#
_entry.id   AF-A0A6C1NUL0-F1
#
_cell.length_a   1.000
_cell.length_b   1.000
_cell.length_c   1.000
_cell.angle_alpha   90.00
_cell.angle_beta   90.00
_cell.angle_gamma   90.00
#
_symmetry.space_group_name_H-M   'P 1'
#
loop_
_entity.id
_entity.type
_entity.pdbx_description
1 polymer ?
#
loop_
_entity_poly.entity_id
_entity_poly.type
_entity_poly.pdbx_seq_one_letter_code
_entity_poly.pdbx_strand_id
1 'polypeptide(L)'
;MLTRTPRSRAAAPAPAPARTLARCGLALTVGLGLLACEAPDTLEPCELEMVERLDMDRTMDNLRVLVDDIGPRFATSQEEREAAEFVAAELESLGYDVEIQEFPRTQIVASVRVTSPEDLRIDVAAGRVQQVPASDYPLLTDGPITG
;
A
#
# COMPACT_ATOMS: atom_id res chain seq x y z
N MET A 1 -10.06 -2.39 -31.29
CA MET A 1 -11.50 -2.04 -31.38
C MET A 1 -12.29 -3.35 -31.37
N LEU A 2 -12.76 -3.79 -30.20
CA LEU A 2 -13.41 -5.09 -30.00
C LEU A 2 -14.82 -4.83 -29.46
N THR A 3 -15.86 -5.23 -30.18
CA THR A 3 -17.26 -5.09 -29.77
C THR A 3 -17.78 -6.43 -29.23
N ARG A 4 -18.08 -6.47 -27.93
CA ARG A 4 -18.70 -7.62 -27.27
C ARG A 4 -20.19 -7.33 -27.09
N THR A 5 -21.05 -8.14 -27.72
CA THR A 5 -22.51 -8.03 -27.59
C THR A 5 -22.96 -8.66 -26.26
N PRO A 6 -23.66 -7.94 -25.37
CA PRO A 6 -24.17 -8.54 -24.14
C PRO A 6 -25.44 -9.36 -24.41
N ARG A 7 -25.51 -10.55 -23.79
CA ARG A 7 -26.70 -11.42 -23.72
C ARG A 7 -27.75 -10.74 -22.82
N SER A 8 -28.94 -10.53 -23.37
CA SER A 8 -30.13 -10.06 -22.64
C SER A 8 -30.56 -11.09 -21.59
N ARG A 9 -30.58 -10.70 -20.30
CA ARG A 9 -31.19 -11.45 -19.21
C ARG A 9 -32.47 -10.73 -18.81
N ALA A 10 -33.58 -11.47 -18.80
CA ALA A 10 -34.91 -10.99 -18.42
C ALA A 10 -34.91 -10.37 -17.02
N ALA A 11 -35.56 -9.21 -16.91
CA ALA A 11 -35.70 -8.42 -15.69
C ALA A 11 -36.58 -9.13 -14.66
N ALA A 12 -36.08 -9.24 -13.43
CA ALA A 12 -36.89 -9.60 -12.26
C ALA A 12 -37.78 -8.42 -11.83
N PRO A 13 -38.98 -8.65 -11.27
CA PRO A 13 -39.92 -7.59 -10.92
C PRO A 13 -39.45 -6.80 -9.70
N ALA A 14 -39.61 -5.47 -9.78
CA ALA A 14 -39.21 -4.50 -8.76
C ALA A 14 -39.96 -4.67 -7.41
N PRO A 15 -39.30 -4.45 -6.26
CA PRO A 15 -39.99 -4.39 -4.97
C PRO A 15 -40.74 -3.06 -4.77
N ALA A 16 -41.91 -3.15 -4.16
CA ALA A 16 -42.84 -2.04 -3.91
C ALA A 16 -42.30 -0.99 -2.91
N PRO A 17 -42.70 0.29 -3.01
CA PRO A 17 -42.21 1.35 -2.12
C PRO A 17 -42.83 1.25 -0.72
N ALA A 18 -41.96 1.23 0.30
CA ALA A 18 -42.34 1.31 1.71
C ALA A 18 -42.85 2.73 2.06
N ARG A 19 -43.87 2.76 2.92
CA ARG A 19 -44.71 3.91 3.22
C ARG A 19 -44.03 4.91 4.17
N THR A 20 -44.07 6.18 3.76
CA THR A 20 -43.71 7.39 4.50
C THR A 20 -44.57 7.61 5.75
N LEU A 21 -43.98 7.53 6.94
CA LEU A 21 -44.31 8.27 8.18
C LEU A 21 -43.01 8.25 9.01
N ALA A 22 -42.50 9.31 9.63
CA ALA A 22 -43.17 10.33 10.40
C ALA A 22 -42.29 11.58 10.57
N ARG A 23 -42.96 12.72 10.72
CA ARG A 23 -42.44 13.99 11.21
C ARG A 23 -42.02 13.89 12.67
N CYS A 24 -40.83 14.39 13.00
CA CYS A 24 -40.44 15.02 14.27
C CYS A 24 -39.19 15.83 13.92
N GLY A 25 -39.12 17.14 14.04
CA GLY A 25 -39.33 17.93 15.25
C GLY A 25 -38.08 18.81 15.36
N LEU A 26 -38.23 20.09 15.09
CA LEU A 26 -37.18 21.12 15.07
C LEU A 26 -36.53 21.28 16.46
N ALA A 27 -35.20 21.21 16.58
CA ALA A 27 -34.46 21.85 17.67
C ALA A 27 -32.96 22.07 17.34
N LEU A 28 -32.59 23.35 17.29
CA LEU A 28 -31.42 24.00 17.89
C LEU A 28 -29.98 23.61 17.46
N THR A 29 -29.30 24.62 16.90
CA THR A 29 -27.89 24.69 16.54
C THR A 29 -26.91 24.64 17.73
N VAL A 30 -25.93 23.72 17.71
CA VAL A 30 -24.58 23.90 18.27
C VAL A 30 -23.59 23.15 17.36
N GLY A 31 -22.46 23.79 17.08
CA GLY A 31 -21.49 23.37 16.07
C GLY A 31 -20.70 22.10 16.36
N LEU A 32 -19.80 21.82 15.39
CA LEU A 32 -18.91 20.66 15.26
C LEU A 32 -19.53 19.46 14.54
N GLY A 33 -19.87 19.65 13.25
CA GLY A 33 -20.20 18.54 12.37
C GLY A 33 -18.94 17.83 11.90
N LEU A 34 -18.60 16.72 12.56
CA LEU A 34 -17.77 15.68 11.95
C LEU A 34 -18.32 15.39 10.55
N LEU A 35 -17.46 15.39 9.54
CA LEU A 35 -17.74 14.65 8.31
C LEU A 35 -17.74 13.17 8.71
N ALA A 36 -18.91 12.63 9.07
CA ALA A 36 -19.12 11.21 9.07
C ALA A 36 -19.05 10.76 7.60
N CYS A 37 -17.94 10.15 7.23
CA CYS A 37 -17.90 9.32 6.04
C CYS A 37 -18.78 8.11 6.36
N GLU A 38 -20.07 8.18 6.00
CA GLU A 38 -20.96 7.04 6.12
C GLU A 38 -20.54 6.08 5.02
N ALA A 39 -19.66 5.14 5.40
CA ALA A 39 -19.36 4.01 4.54
C ALA A 39 -20.68 3.29 4.27
N PRO A 40 -20.99 2.94 3.01
CA PRO A 40 -22.18 2.15 2.74
C PRO A 40 -22.11 0.85 3.55
N ASP A 41 -23.11 0.60 4.38
CA ASP A 41 -23.18 -0.59 5.25
C ASP A 41 -23.28 -1.91 4.44
N THR A 42 -23.55 -1.80 3.15
CA THR A 42 -23.70 -2.94 2.24
C THR A 42 -22.88 -2.71 0.98
N LEU A 43 -22.00 -3.68 0.68
CA LEU A 43 -21.30 -3.74 -0.59
C LEU A 43 -22.30 -4.00 -1.72
N GLU A 44 -22.12 -3.30 -2.84
CA GLU A 44 -22.88 -3.53 -4.05
C GLU A 44 -22.53 -4.91 -4.65
N PRO A 45 -23.44 -5.57 -5.40
CA PRO A 45 -23.18 -6.89 -5.96
C PRO A 45 -21.90 -7.00 -6.82
N CYS A 46 -21.51 -5.93 -7.49
CA CYS A 46 -20.27 -5.89 -8.27
C CYS A 46 -19.00 -5.87 -7.40
N GLU A 47 -19.08 -5.34 -6.17
CA GLU A 47 -17.97 -5.31 -5.23
C GLU A 47 -17.73 -6.70 -4.62
N LEU A 48 -18.80 -7.43 -4.32
CA LEU A 48 -18.72 -8.81 -3.85
C LEU A 48 -18.03 -9.72 -4.89
N GLU A 49 -18.34 -9.56 -6.18
CA GLU A 49 -17.66 -10.31 -7.25
C GLU A 49 -16.15 -10.04 -7.28
N MET A 50 -15.72 -8.80 -7.02
CA MET A 50 -14.29 -8.46 -6.96
C MET A 50 -13.61 -9.09 -5.74
N VAL A 51 -14.28 -9.07 -4.58
CA VAL A 51 -13.77 -9.68 -3.34
C VAL A 51 -13.65 -11.20 -3.49
N GLU A 52 -14.61 -11.86 -4.13
CA GLU A 52 -14.57 -13.31 -4.38
C GLU A 52 -13.40 -13.74 -5.29
N ARG A 53 -12.88 -12.82 -6.11
CA ARG A 53 -11.74 -13.07 -7.01
C ARG A 53 -10.39 -12.74 -6.37
N LEU A 54 -10.38 -12.16 -5.17
CA LEU A 54 -9.17 -11.81 -4.46
C LEU A 54 -8.52 -13.07 -3.87
N ASP A 55 -7.29 -13.35 -4.31
CA ASP A 55 -6.49 -14.44 -3.77
C ASP A 55 -5.50 -13.87 -2.74
N MET A 56 -5.87 -14.00 -1.46
CA MET A 56 -5.05 -13.51 -0.35
C MET A 56 -3.79 -14.34 -0.14
N ASP A 57 -3.83 -15.65 -0.40
CA ASP A 57 -2.68 -16.53 -0.21
C ASP A 57 -1.59 -16.16 -1.21
N ARG A 58 -1.95 -16.02 -2.49
CA ARG A 58 -1.03 -15.52 -3.53
C ARG A 58 -0.47 -14.13 -3.21
N THR A 59 -1.31 -13.24 -2.67
CA THR A 59 -0.87 -11.88 -2.29
C THR A 59 0.20 -11.92 -1.19
N MET A 60 0.02 -12.78 -0.20
CA MET A 60 0.98 -12.95 0.90
C MET A 60 2.27 -13.63 0.43
N ASP A 61 2.19 -14.59 -0.48
CA ASP A 61 3.37 -15.22 -1.08
C ASP A 61 4.19 -14.21 -1.90
N ASN A 62 3.53 -13.38 -2.72
CA ASN A 62 4.19 -12.31 -3.46
C ASN A 62 4.85 -11.29 -2.53
N LEU A 63 4.20 -10.94 -1.42
CA LEU A 63 4.78 -10.08 -0.40
C LEU A 63 6.03 -10.70 0.23
N ARG A 64 5.99 -12.00 0.53
CA ARG A 64 7.15 -12.72 1.07
C ARG A 64 8.33 -12.67 0.12
N VAL A 65 8.13 -12.97 -1.16
CA VAL A 65 9.22 -12.91 -2.16
C VAL A 65 9.81 -11.51 -2.23
N LEU A 66 8.96 -10.48 -2.30
CA LEU A 66 9.43 -9.10 -2.38
C LEU A 66 10.15 -8.66 -1.10
N VAL A 67 9.63 -9.00 0.09
CA VAL A 67 10.13 -8.45 1.37
C VAL A 67 11.26 -9.29 1.96
N ASP A 68 11.14 -10.62 1.96
CA ASP A 68 12.07 -11.52 2.63
C ASP A 68 13.16 -12.03 1.67
N ASP A 69 12.76 -12.49 0.49
CA ASP A 69 13.69 -13.15 -0.44
C ASP A 69 14.54 -12.13 -1.23
N ILE A 70 13.90 -11.08 -1.78
CA ILE A 70 14.59 -9.99 -2.50
C ILE A 70 15.12 -8.94 -1.52
N GLY A 71 14.32 -8.57 -0.52
CA GLY A 71 14.73 -7.60 0.49
C GLY A 71 14.54 -6.12 0.08
N PRO A 72 15.32 -5.19 0.69
CA PRO A 72 15.20 -3.75 0.43
C PRO A 72 15.53 -3.36 -1.02
N ARG A 73 14.54 -2.77 -1.72
CA ARG A 73 14.64 -2.40 -3.15
C ARG A 73 14.95 -0.92 -3.33
N PHE A 74 16.17 -0.51 -3.03
CA PHE A 74 16.58 0.88 -3.23
C PHE A 74 16.60 1.23 -4.71
N ALA A 75 16.25 2.46 -5.07
CA ALA A 75 16.30 2.89 -6.46
C ALA A 75 17.71 2.71 -7.06
N THR A 76 17.78 2.16 -8.26
CA THR A 76 19.00 1.81 -9.01
C THR A 76 19.82 0.65 -8.41
N SER A 77 19.27 -0.06 -7.42
CA SER A 77 19.89 -1.27 -6.87
C SER A 77 19.66 -2.50 -7.76
N GLN A 78 20.37 -3.60 -7.47
CA GLN A 78 20.17 -4.86 -8.17
C GLN A 78 18.85 -5.51 -7.73
N GLU A 79 18.50 -5.37 -6.46
CA GLU A 79 17.26 -5.84 -5.84
C GLU A 79 16.02 -5.16 -6.46
N GLU A 80 16.11 -3.89 -6.86
CA GLU A 80 15.05 -3.22 -7.62
C GLU A 80 14.82 -3.89 -8.98
N ARG A 81 15.89 -4.27 -9.69
CA ARG A 81 15.78 -4.95 -10.99
C ARG A 81 15.17 -6.33 -10.83
N GLU A 82 15.62 -7.12 -9.84
CA GLU A 82 15.08 -8.44 -9.55
C GLU A 82 13.59 -8.39 -9.21
N ALA A 83 13.15 -7.36 -8.48
CA ALA A 83 11.73 -7.16 -8.20
C ALA A 83 10.92 -6.75 -9.44
N ALA A 84 11.50 -5.93 -10.33
CA ALA A 84 10.84 -5.60 -11.59
C ALA A 84 10.66 -6.85 -12.48
N GLU A 85 11.68 -7.70 -12.54
CA GLU A 85 11.63 -8.98 -13.26
C GLU A 85 10.62 -9.95 -12.64
N PHE A 86 10.56 -10.04 -11.30
CA PHE A 86 9.55 -10.85 -10.61
C PHE A 86 8.12 -10.40 -10.93
N VAL A 87 7.84 -9.09 -10.85
CA VAL A 87 6.52 -8.55 -11.17
C VAL A 87 6.18 -8.75 -12.65
N ALA A 88 7.16 -8.62 -13.54
CA ALA A 88 6.97 -8.89 -14.97
C ALA A 88 6.55 -10.34 -15.20
N ALA A 89 7.26 -11.30 -14.60
CA ALA A 89 6.93 -12.72 -14.69
C ALA A 89 5.53 -13.05 -14.11
N GLU A 90 5.16 -12.44 -12.97
CA GLU A 90 3.82 -12.59 -12.39
C GLU A 90 2.72 -12.09 -13.35
N LEU A 91 2.93 -10.97 -14.03
CA LEU A 91 2.00 -10.42 -15.01
C LEU A 91 1.95 -11.25 -16.30
N GLU A 92 3.09 -11.71 -16.80
CA GLU A 92 3.16 -12.61 -17.96
C GLU A 92 2.41 -13.93 -17.68
N SER A 93 2.56 -14.50 -16.48
CA SER A 93 1.84 -15.73 -16.07
C SER A 93 0.31 -15.57 -16.07
N LEU A 94 -0.16 -14.33 -15.89
CA LEU A 94 -1.58 -13.96 -15.96
C LEU A 94 -2.06 -13.71 -17.41
N GLY A 95 -1.16 -13.81 -18.39
CA GLY A 95 -1.45 -13.64 -19.82
C GLY A 95 -1.40 -12.20 -20.31
N TYR A 96 -0.75 -11.29 -19.57
CA TYR A 96 -0.47 -9.95 -20.06
C TYR A 96 0.73 -9.93 -21.00
N ASP A 97 0.74 -8.96 -21.90
CA ASP A 97 1.93 -8.58 -22.69
C ASP A 97 2.69 -7.52 -21.89
N VAL A 98 3.95 -7.78 -21.57
CA VAL A 98 4.71 -7.01 -20.56
C VAL A 98 5.99 -6.46 -21.17
N GLU A 99 6.31 -5.21 -20.84
CA GLU A 99 7.56 -4.54 -21.20
C GLU A 99 8.18 -3.88 -19.97
N ILE A 100 9.49 -4.05 -19.78
CA ILE A 100 10.26 -3.34 -18.76
C ILE A 100 10.84 -2.08 -19.40
N GLN A 101 10.31 -0.92 -19.02
CA GLN A 101 10.77 0.39 -19.52
C GLN A 101 11.85 0.98 -18.60
N GLU A 102 13.09 1.02 -19.10
CA GLU A 102 14.19 1.69 -18.40
C GLU A 102 14.15 3.22 -18.60
N PHE A 103 14.62 3.96 -17.59
CA PHE A 103 14.80 5.41 -17.65
C PHE A 103 16.03 5.86 -16.84
N PRO A 104 16.73 6.94 -17.27
CA PRO A 104 17.89 7.44 -16.55
C PRO A 104 17.48 8.16 -15.25
N ARG A 105 18.21 7.92 -14.17
CA ARG A 105 18.07 8.62 -12.90
C ARG A 105 19.43 8.93 -12.29
N THR A 106 19.64 10.16 -11.84
CA THR A 106 20.82 10.52 -11.04
C THR A 106 20.63 10.04 -9.61
N GLN A 107 21.54 9.18 -9.14
CA GLN A 107 21.55 8.71 -7.75
C GLN A 107 22.62 9.47 -6.95
N ILE A 108 22.26 9.97 -5.78
CA ILE A 108 23.23 10.45 -4.78
C ILE A 108 23.37 9.32 -3.75
N VAL A 109 24.48 8.61 -3.78
CA VAL A 109 24.80 7.56 -2.80
C VAL A 109 25.64 8.18 -1.70
N ALA A 110 25.09 8.25 -0.49
CA ALA A 110 25.84 8.58 0.72
C ALA A 110 26.25 7.27 1.40
N SER A 111 27.55 7.07 1.63
CA SER A 111 28.06 5.93 2.40
C SER A 111 28.61 6.42 3.74
N VAL A 112 28.36 5.63 4.79
CA VAL A 112 28.90 5.86 6.13
C VAL A 112 29.80 4.68 6.46
N ARG A 113 31.07 4.95 6.77
CA ARG A 113 32.00 3.94 7.30
C ARG A 113 32.03 4.08 8.81
N VAL A 114 31.53 3.07 9.51
CA VAL A 114 31.55 3.05 10.98
C VAL A 114 32.67 2.13 11.44
N THR A 115 33.52 2.65 12.31
CA THR A 115 34.50 1.87 13.07
C THR A 115 33.97 1.77 14.49
N SER A 116 33.35 0.64 14.82
CA SER A 116 32.81 0.37 16.15
C SER A 116 33.52 -0.85 16.74
N PRO A 117 33.82 -0.86 18.06
CA PRO A 117 34.30 -2.05 18.76
C PRO A 117 33.22 -3.15 18.87
N GLU A 118 31.96 -2.83 18.57
CA GLU A 118 30.80 -3.74 18.65
C GLU A 118 30.05 -3.79 17.31
N ASP A 119 29.44 -4.95 16.99
CA ASP A 119 28.71 -5.18 15.75
C ASP A 119 27.39 -4.37 15.74
N LEU A 120 27.36 -3.29 14.97
CA LEU A 120 26.20 -2.39 14.88
C LEU A 120 25.65 -2.38 13.45
N ARG A 121 24.38 -2.76 13.29
CA ARG A 121 23.64 -2.60 12.03
C ARG A 121 23.12 -1.18 11.93
N ILE A 122 23.46 -0.49 10.84
CA ILE A 122 22.98 0.87 10.56
C ILE A 122 22.25 0.85 9.24
N ASP A 123 20.93 1.03 9.30
CA ASP A 123 20.08 1.17 8.13
C ASP A 123 20.14 2.64 7.67
N VAL A 124 20.86 2.91 6.58
CA VAL A 124 21.00 4.26 6.01
C VAL A 124 19.87 4.51 5.02
N ALA A 125 18.88 5.30 5.42
CA ALA A 125 17.90 5.84 4.47
C ALA A 125 18.57 6.94 3.62
N ALA A 126 18.52 6.80 2.28
CA ALA A 126 18.94 7.84 1.36
C ALA A 126 17.94 9.02 1.42
N GLY A 127 18.18 9.92 2.38
CA GLY A 127 17.45 11.15 2.62
C GLY A 127 18.41 12.26 3.05
N ARG A 128 17.93 13.51 2.95
CA ARG A 128 18.69 14.75 3.19
C ARG A 128 19.63 14.63 4.42
N VAL A 129 20.93 14.84 4.21
CA VAL A 129 21.89 15.00 5.31
C VAL A 129 21.56 16.28 6.07
N GLN A 130 20.98 16.14 7.25
CA GLN A 130 20.97 17.22 8.23
C GLN A 130 22.26 17.07 9.03
N GLN A 131 23.21 17.99 8.83
CA GLN A 131 24.40 18.05 9.69
C GLN A 131 23.97 18.56 11.06
N VAL A 132 23.52 17.63 11.90
CA VAL A 132 23.28 17.86 13.30
C VAL A 132 24.56 17.42 14.02
N PRO A 133 25.28 18.32 14.71
CA PRO A 133 26.47 17.92 15.45
C PRO A 133 26.09 16.86 16.50
N ALA A 134 27.00 15.92 16.76
CA ALA A 134 26.74 14.81 17.69
C ALA A 134 26.35 15.28 19.11
N SER A 135 26.66 16.53 19.48
CA SER A 135 26.25 17.19 20.72
C SER A 135 24.74 17.45 20.83
N ASP A 136 24.04 17.52 19.70
CA ASP A 136 22.63 17.90 19.63
C ASP A 136 21.69 16.68 19.67
N TYR A 137 22.24 15.48 19.64
CA TYR A 137 21.52 14.27 20.01
C TYR A 137 21.61 14.10 21.54
N PRO A 138 20.50 14.19 22.29
CA PRO A 138 20.49 13.69 23.63
C PRO A 138 20.65 12.17 23.54
N LEU A 139 21.89 11.69 23.69
CA LEU A 139 22.09 10.29 24.02
C LEU A 139 21.28 10.05 25.29
N LEU A 140 20.37 9.07 25.25
CA LEU A 140 19.77 8.51 26.46
C LEU A 140 20.87 7.70 27.17
N THR A 141 21.87 8.40 27.66
CA THR A 141 22.88 7.88 28.57
C THR A 141 22.57 8.53 29.89
N ASP A 142 21.88 7.77 30.74
CA ASP A 142 22.13 7.66 32.19
C ASP A 142 20.99 6.87 32.83
N GLY A 143 21.00 5.56 32.59
CA GLY A 143 20.19 4.59 33.31
C GLY A 143 20.87 3.22 33.21
N PRO A 144 20.98 2.45 34.31
CA PRO A 144 21.55 1.11 34.24
C PRO A 144 20.66 0.25 33.33
N ILE A 145 21.26 -0.37 32.32
CA ILE A 145 20.62 -1.42 31.53
C ILE A 145 20.55 -2.66 32.43
N THR A 146 19.50 -2.76 33.24
CA THR A 146 19.15 -4.01 33.92
C THR A 146 18.51 -4.94 32.90
N GLY A 147 19.08 -6.14 32.76
CA GLY A 147 18.62 -7.19 31.86
C GLY A 147 17.33 -7.88 32.27
#